data_AF-A0A8X6Q378-F1
#
_entry.id   AF-A0A8X6Q378-F1
#
_cell.length_a   1.000
_cell.length_b   1.000
_cell.length_c   1.000
_cell.angle_alpha   90.00
_cell.angle_beta   90.00
_cell.angle_gamma   90.00
#
_symmetry.space_group_name_H-M   'P 1'
#
loop_
_entity.id
_entity.type
_entity.pdbx_description
1 polymer ?
#
loop_
_entity_poly.entity_id
_entity_poly.type
_entity_poly.pdbx_seq_one_letter_code
_entity_poly.pdbx_strand_id
1 'polypeptide(L)'
;MLEARDFKLFTDHKPSTHTFKQHIDKFSPQQAKQLDFISQFTINICYFAGNERFELLSRIASIEMPKPINYDEITKSQESNLELQNLISNPQVLQLKKTVMSNSDIPLFCDLSTGIALPYIPREYHWWIFSKLLNISHPGIPLLQN
;
A
#
# COMPACT_ATOMS: atom_id res chain seq x y z
N MET A 1 -10.22 6.70 -22.43
CA MET A 1 -10.55 7.84 -23.31
C MET A 1 -11.36 8.83 -22.48
N LEU A 2 -10.90 10.08 -22.36
CA LEU A 2 -11.58 11.15 -21.58
C LEU A 2 -12.55 11.97 -22.43
N GLU A 3 -12.66 11.66 -23.71
CA GLU A 3 -13.56 12.31 -24.66
C GLU A 3 -15.02 12.16 -24.22
N ALA A 4 -15.77 13.26 -24.30
CA ALA A 4 -17.21 13.36 -23.97
C ALA A 4 -17.60 13.06 -22.51
N ARG A 5 -16.68 13.23 -21.54
CA ARG A 5 -17.01 13.16 -20.10
C ARG A 5 -16.76 14.50 -19.43
N ASP A 6 -17.71 14.92 -18.60
CA ASP A 6 -17.49 16.06 -17.72
C ASP A 6 -16.56 15.64 -16.57
N PHE A 7 -15.36 16.19 -16.55
CA PHE A 7 -14.41 15.98 -15.46
C PHE A 7 -13.77 17.29 -14.99
N LYS A 8 -13.32 17.29 -13.74
CA LYS A 8 -12.64 18.42 -13.09
C LYS A 8 -11.14 18.17 -13.06
N LEU A 9 -10.36 19.15 -13.49
CA LEU A 9 -8.91 19.11 -13.36
C LEU A 9 -8.53 19.68 -12.00
N PHE A 10 -7.88 18.88 -11.16
CA PHE A 10 -7.38 19.35 -9.86
C PHE A 10 -5.91 19.71 -9.98
N THR A 11 -5.53 20.87 -9.45
CA THR A 11 -4.15 21.35 -9.43
C THR A 11 -3.81 21.99 -8.09
N ASP A 12 -2.56 21.80 -7.66
CA ASP A 12 -1.92 22.48 -6.54
C ASP A 12 -1.41 23.88 -6.90
N HIS A 13 -1.46 24.24 -8.18
CA HIS A 13 -1.08 25.56 -8.65
C HIS A 13 -2.29 26.50 -8.61
N LYS A 14 -2.42 27.25 -7.52
CA LYS A 14 -3.53 28.21 -7.30
C LYS A 14 -3.77 29.16 -8.49
N PRO A 15 -2.76 29.74 -9.14
CA PRO A 15 -2.99 30.61 -10.31
C PRO A 15 -3.70 29.89 -11.48
N SER A 16 -3.53 28.57 -11.62
CA SER A 16 -4.11 27.78 -12.71
C SER A 16 -5.65 27.71 -12.69
N THR A 17 -6.25 27.95 -11.53
CA THR A 17 -7.73 28.01 -11.40
C THR A 17 -8.36 29.25 -12.02
N HIS A 18 -7.56 30.30 -12.17
CA HIS A 18 -8.03 31.59 -12.70
C HIS A 18 -7.63 31.79 -14.16
N THR A 19 -6.94 30.83 -14.77
CA THR A 19 -6.31 31.00 -16.08
C THR A 19 -7.33 31.23 -17.19
N PHE A 20 -8.45 30.50 -17.17
CA PHE A 20 -9.55 30.71 -18.12
C PHE A 20 -10.42 31.95 -17.84
N LYS A 21 -10.15 32.68 -16.74
CA LYS A 21 -10.79 33.97 -16.42
C LYS A 21 -9.92 35.17 -16.82
N GLN A 22 -8.68 34.92 -17.26
CA GLN A 22 -7.72 35.97 -17.63
C GLN A 22 -7.67 36.17 -19.14
N HIS A 23 -7.32 37.38 -19.57
CA HIS A 23 -7.06 37.66 -20.98
C HIS A 23 -5.86 36.87 -21.50
N ILE A 24 -5.97 36.38 -22.73
CA ILE A 24 -4.98 35.52 -23.36
C ILE A 24 -3.62 36.22 -23.54
N ASP A 25 -3.62 37.56 -23.62
CA ASP A 25 -2.43 38.41 -23.75
C ASP A 25 -1.48 38.34 -22.55
N LYS A 26 -1.94 37.78 -21.43
CA LYS A 26 -1.11 37.57 -20.22
C LYS A 26 -0.27 36.29 -20.29
N PHE A 27 -0.51 35.42 -21.26
CA PHE A 27 0.17 34.13 -21.39
C PHE A 27 1.24 34.18 -22.47
N SER A 28 2.34 33.45 -22.25
CA SER A 28 3.30 33.21 -23.33
C SER A 28 2.67 32.39 -24.45
N PRO A 29 3.20 32.44 -25.69
CA PRO A 29 2.68 31.63 -26.80
C PRO A 29 2.63 30.13 -26.49
N GLN A 30 3.56 29.63 -25.67
CA GLN A 30 3.58 28.24 -25.22
C GLN A 30 2.45 27.95 -24.23
N GLN A 31 2.25 28.81 -23.24
CA GLN A 31 1.17 28.68 -22.27
C GLN A 31 -0.20 28.76 -22.94
N ALA A 32 -0.38 29.68 -23.89
CA ALA A 32 -1.62 29.81 -24.66
C ALA A 32 -1.94 28.51 -25.42
N LYS A 33 -0.95 27.90 -26.10
CA LYS A 33 -1.15 26.60 -26.78
C LYS A 33 -1.50 25.47 -25.82
N GLN A 34 -0.86 25.43 -24.64
CA GLN A 34 -1.16 24.42 -23.63
C GLN A 34 -2.58 24.58 -23.08
N LEU A 35 -3.01 25.82 -22.84
CA LEU A 35 -4.36 26.11 -22.37
C LEU A 35 -5.41 25.83 -23.43
N ASP A 36 -5.11 26.14 -24.69
CA ASP A 36 -5.97 25.80 -25.82
C ASP A 36 -6.18 24.27 -25.88
N PHE A 37 -5.10 23.49 -25.78
CA PHE A 37 -5.18 22.03 -25.71
C PHE A 37 -5.98 21.53 -24.50
N ILE A 38 -5.75 22.07 -23.30
CA ILE A 38 -6.50 21.67 -22.10
C ILE A 38 -7.98 22.03 -22.23
N SER A 39 -8.31 23.17 -22.84
CA SER A 39 -9.68 23.65 -23.01
C SER A 39 -10.53 22.74 -23.89
N GLN A 40 -9.91 21.97 -24.80
CA GLN A 40 -10.59 20.96 -25.61
C GLN A 40 -11.18 19.84 -24.73
N PHE A 41 -10.67 19.64 -23.53
CA PHE A 41 -11.13 18.60 -22.61
C PHE A 41 -11.90 19.14 -21.41
N THR A 42 -11.42 20.22 -20.77
CA THR A 42 -12.11 20.83 -19.63
C THR A 42 -11.64 22.26 -19.39
N ILE A 43 -12.57 23.12 -18.98
CA ILE A 43 -12.29 24.45 -18.43
C ILE A 43 -12.43 24.50 -16.90
N ASN A 44 -12.87 23.39 -16.29
CA ASN A 44 -13.17 23.32 -14.87
C ASN A 44 -11.91 22.90 -14.08
N ILE A 45 -11.04 23.88 -13.85
CA ILE A 45 -9.82 23.71 -13.06
C ILE A 45 -10.09 24.12 -11.61
N CYS A 46 -10.02 23.16 -10.70
CA CYS A 46 -10.20 23.34 -9.26
C CYS A 46 -8.85 23.33 -8.55
N TYR A 47 -8.66 24.26 -7.62
CA TYR A 47 -7.49 24.24 -6.73
C TYR A 47 -7.74 23.21 -5.65
N PHE A 48 -6.76 22.34 -5.46
CA PHE A 48 -6.72 21.47 -4.30
C PHE A 48 -5.49 21.84 -3.49
N ALA A 49 -5.70 22.33 -2.27
CA ALA A 49 -4.62 22.60 -1.32
C ALA A 49 -4.05 21.25 -0.85
N GLY A 50 -3.08 20.71 -1.59
CA GLY A 50 -2.64 19.33 -1.42
C GLY A 50 -1.23 19.19 -0.88
N ASN A 51 -1.09 19.07 0.44
CA ASN A 51 -0.01 18.26 1.03
C ASN A 51 -0.23 16.75 0.79
N GLU A 52 -1.43 16.35 0.34
CA GLU A 52 -1.89 14.96 0.33
C GLU A 52 -1.58 14.18 -0.96
N ARG A 53 -1.10 14.83 -2.04
CA ARG A 53 -0.92 14.17 -3.35
C ARG A 53 0.50 14.14 -3.91
N PHE A 54 1.41 14.97 -3.41
CA PHE A 54 2.83 14.77 -3.71
C PHE A 54 3.34 13.44 -3.13
N GLU A 55 2.69 12.95 -2.09
CA GLU A 55 3.03 11.68 -1.44
C GLU A 55 2.88 10.44 -2.33
N LEU A 56 2.10 10.46 -3.42
CA LEU A 56 1.94 9.27 -4.26
C LEU A 56 3.14 9.02 -5.19
N LEU A 57 3.79 10.08 -5.68
CA LEU A 57 4.97 9.95 -6.56
C LEU A 57 6.30 10.16 -5.82
N SER A 58 6.30 10.86 -4.68
CA SER A 58 7.52 11.06 -3.87
C SER A 58 7.81 9.94 -2.86
N ARG A 59 6.86 9.04 -2.55
CA ARG A 59 7.06 7.90 -1.64
C ARG A 59 7.84 6.71 -2.23
N ILE A 60 8.20 6.74 -3.52
CA ILE A 60 9.14 5.73 -4.06
C ILE A 60 10.51 5.84 -3.35
N ALA A 61 10.87 7.03 -2.86
CA ALA A 61 12.08 7.23 -2.06
C ALA A 61 12.00 6.69 -0.61
N SER A 62 10.80 6.34 -0.13
CA SER A 62 10.57 5.80 1.22
C SER A 62 10.36 4.28 1.25
N ILE A 63 10.75 3.55 0.20
CA ILE A 63 10.81 2.09 0.24
C ILE A 63 11.98 1.71 1.15
N GLU A 64 11.75 1.77 2.46
CA GLU A 64 12.62 1.06 3.41
C GLU A 64 12.45 -0.42 3.14
N MET A 65 13.57 -1.09 2.83
CA MET A 65 13.59 -2.56 2.81
C MET A 65 13.07 -3.04 4.17
N PRO A 66 11.92 -3.74 4.22
CA PRO A 66 11.40 -4.18 5.50
C PRO A 66 12.44 -5.06 6.16
N LYS A 67 12.80 -4.73 7.41
CA LYS A 67 13.62 -5.61 8.25
C LYS A 67 13.10 -7.05 8.13
N PRO A 68 14.00 -8.04 7.94
CA PRO A 68 13.60 -9.43 7.75
C PRO A 68 12.74 -9.91 8.92
N ILE A 69 11.79 -10.80 8.62
CA ILE A 69 10.91 -11.37 9.63
C ILE A 69 11.74 -12.15 10.65
N ASN A 70 11.65 -11.79 11.93
CA ASN A 70 12.35 -12.49 12.99
C ASN A 70 11.59 -13.77 13.37
N TYR A 71 12.00 -14.89 12.79
CA TYR A 71 11.40 -16.19 13.05
C TYR A 71 11.62 -16.71 14.48
N ASP A 72 12.66 -16.26 15.19
CA ASP A 72 12.90 -16.66 16.59
C ASP A 72 11.79 -16.16 17.52
N GLU A 73 11.35 -14.92 17.32
CA GLU A 73 10.28 -14.31 18.12
C GLU A 73 8.93 -14.99 17.86
N ILE A 74 8.64 -15.30 16.59
CA ILE A 74 7.41 -16.02 16.20
C ILE A 74 7.42 -17.41 16.83
N THR A 75 8.55 -18.11 16.82
CA THR A 75 8.66 -19.46 17.41
C THR A 75 8.40 -19.43 18.91
N LYS A 76 8.98 -18.47 19.64
CA LYS A 76 8.73 -18.30 21.08
C LYS A 76 7.26 -17.99 21.38
N SER A 77 6.64 -17.12 20.59
CA SER A 77 5.22 -16.79 20.73
C SER A 77 4.32 -18.00 20.44
N GLN A 78 4.65 -18.80 19.42
CA GLN A 78 3.98 -20.07 19.12
C GLN A 78 4.00 -21.03 20.31
N GLU A 79 5.15 -21.19 20.98
CA GLU A 79 5.28 -22.10 22.13
C GLU A 79 4.37 -21.72 23.31
N SER A 80 4.21 -20.41 23.56
CA SER A 80 3.32 -19.88 24.59
C SER A 80 1.84 -19.80 24.17
N ASN A 81 1.51 -20.08 22.91
CA ASN A 81 0.17 -19.82 22.37
C ASN A 81 -0.81 -20.97 22.68
N LEU A 82 -1.83 -20.67 23.50
CA LEU A 82 -2.84 -21.64 23.92
C LEU A 82 -3.74 -22.10 22.76
N GLU A 83 -4.03 -21.22 21.80
CA GLU A 83 -4.84 -21.53 20.61
C GLU A 83 -4.12 -22.56 19.73
N LEU A 84 -2.81 -22.41 19.54
CA LEU A 84 -1.99 -23.37 18.81
C LEU A 84 -2.00 -24.75 19.48
N GLN A 85 -1.89 -24.81 20.81
CA GLN A 85 -1.94 -26.08 21.55
C GLN A 85 -3.30 -26.80 21.38
N ASN A 86 -4.39 -26.04 21.36
CA ASN A 86 -5.73 -26.58 21.10
C ASN A 86 -5.86 -27.10 19.67
N LEU A 87 -5.30 -26.38 18.68
CA LEU A 87 -5.31 -26.80 17.27
C LEU A 87 -4.46 -28.05 17.02
N ILE A 88 -3.34 -28.20 17.74
CA ILE A 88 -2.52 -29.43 17.69
C ILE A 88 -3.26 -30.60 18.33
N SER A 89 -3.97 -30.36 19.45
CA SER A 89 -4.69 -31.40 20.18
C SER A 89 -5.95 -31.88 19.47
N ASN A 90 -6.59 -31.01 18.66
CA ASN A 90 -7.79 -31.33 17.89
C ASN A 90 -7.61 -30.97 16.40
N PRO A 91 -6.89 -31.81 15.63
CA PRO A 91 -6.64 -31.56 14.22
C PRO A 91 -7.92 -31.85 13.39
N GLN A 92 -8.76 -30.83 13.20
CA GLN A 92 -9.97 -30.96 12.37
C GLN A 92 -9.67 -30.77 10.88
N VAL A 93 -8.95 -29.71 10.52
CA VAL A 93 -8.71 -29.31 9.11
C VAL A 93 -7.22 -29.03 8.83
N LEU A 94 -6.49 -28.52 9.83
CA LEU A 94 -5.10 -28.11 9.69
C LEU A 94 -4.16 -29.27 10.00
N GLN A 95 -3.10 -29.42 9.19
CA GLN A 95 -2.02 -30.38 9.42
C GLN A 95 -0.80 -29.64 9.94
N LEU A 96 -0.87 -29.22 11.21
CA LEU A 96 0.19 -28.48 11.88
C LEU A 96 1.36 -29.42 12.25
N LYS A 97 2.53 -29.16 11.68
CA LYS A 97 3.79 -29.86 12.03
C LYS A 97 4.92 -28.85 12.20
N LYS A 98 5.89 -29.19 13.05
CA LYS A 98 7.14 -28.43 13.13
C LYS A 98 7.96 -28.72 11.86
N THR A 99 8.24 -27.67 11.09
CA THR A 99 9.07 -27.75 9.88
C THR A 99 10.05 -26.59 9.85
N VAL A 100 11.21 -26.83 9.25
CA VAL A 100 12.23 -25.81 9.01
C VAL A 100 11.89 -25.08 7.73
N MET A 101 11.89 -23.74 7.76
CA MET A 101 11.63 -22.94 6.56
C MET A 101 12.90 -22.84 5.69
N SER A 102 12.75 -22.65 4.39
CA SER A 102 13.88 -22.61 3.45
C SER A 102 14.90 -21.49 3.72
N ASN A 103 14.50 -20.49 4.51
CA ASN A 103 15.25 -19.28 4.82
C ASN A 103 15.67 -19.17 6.30
N SER A 104 15.37 -20.18 7.13
CA SER A 104 15.77 -20.19 8.54
C SER A 104 15.89 -21.62 9.06
N ASP A 105 16.94 -21.92 9.82
CA ASP A 105 17.17 -23.23 10.45
C ASP A 105 16.30 -23.47 11.70
N ILE A 106 15.28 -22.62 11.92
CA ILE A 106 14.46 -22.60 13.13
C ILE A 106 13.18 -23.43 12.88
N PRO A 107 12.85 -24.39 13.76
CA PRO A 107 11.64 -25.19 13.61
C PRO A 107 10.39 -24.39 14.00
N LEU A 108 9.55 -24.08 13.01
CA LEU A 108 8.27 -23.38 13.19
C LEU A 108 7.10 -24.33 13.00
N PHE A 109 6.00 -24.07 13.69
CA PHE A 109 4.74 -24.74 13.36
C PHE A 109 4.19 -24.21 12.05
N CYS A 110 4.03 -25.11 11.08
CA CYS A 110 3.48 -24.83 9.76
C CYS A 110 2.31 -25.77 9.46
N ASP A 111 1.30 -25.25 8.78
CA ASP A 111 0.28 -26.07 8.14
C ASP A 111 0.79 -26.61 6.81
N LEU A 112 0.63 -27.91 6.61
CA LEU A 112 1.04 -28.64 5.40
C LEU A 112 -0.15 -29.14 4.58
N SER A 113 -1.38 -28.79 4.98
CA SER A 113 -2.61 -29.26 4.33
C SER A 113 -2.66 -28.99 2.82
N THR A 114 -2.05 -27.89 2.36
CA THR A 114 -2.05 -27.44 0.95
C THR A 114 -0.83 -27.91 0.15
N GLY A 115 0.08 -28.69 0.76
CA GLY A 115 1.35 -29.11 0.14
C GLY A 115 2.45 -28.05 0.16
N ILE A 116 2.14 -26.83 0.62
CA ILE A 116 3.11 -25.75 0.89
C ILE A 116 3.17 -25.55 2.41
N ALA A 117 4.36 -25.42 2.98
CA ALA A 117 4.53 -25.11 4.40
C ALA A 117 4.10 -23.67 4.69
N LEU A 118 2.91 -23.50 5.26
CA LEU A 118 2.36 -22.21 5.65
C LEU A 118 2.60 -21.99 7.15
N PRO A 119 3.47 -21.06 7.57
CA PRO A 119 3.74 -20.83 8.98
C PRO A 119 2.48 -20.34 9.70
N TYR A 120 2.19 -20.93 10.86
CA TYR A 120 1.14 -20.45 11.74
C TYR A 120 1.60 -19.14 12.41
N ILE A 121 0.89 -18.05 12.20
CA ILE A 121 1.26 -16.76 12.80
C ILE A 121 0.35 -16.52 14.01
N PRO A 122 0.89 -16.31 15.22
CA PRO A 122 0.10 -15.86 16.36
C PRO A 122 -0.58 -14.51 16.10
N ARG A 123 -1.76 -14.28 16.68
CA ARG A 123 -2.57 -13.08 16.46
C ARG A 123 -1.82 -11.76 16.67
N GLU A 124 -0.91 -11.73 17.64
CA GLU A 124 -0.06 -10.57 17.95
C GLU A 124 0.80 -10.12 16.76
N TYR A 125 1.21 -11.07 15.91
CA TYR A 125 2.06 -10.82 14.76
C TYR A 125 1.27 -10.66 13.45
N HIS A 126 -0.05 -10.89 13.44
CA HIS A 126 -0.88 -10.76 12.23
C HIS A 126 -0.75 -9.37 11.62
N TRP A 127 -0.98 -8.33 12.42
CA TRP A 127 -0.93 -6.95 11.94
C TRP A 127 0.48 -6.55 11.51
N TRP A 128 1.48 -6.98 12.26
CA TRP A 128 2.87 -6.66 11.95
C TRP A 128 3.32 -7.28 10.62
N ILE A 129 3.05 -8.57 10.39
CA ILE A 129 3.37 -9.25 9.12
C ILE A 129 2.55 -8.67 7.97
N PHE A 130 1.25 -8.42 8.18
CA PHE A 130 0.39 -7.80 7.19
C PHE A 130 0.92 -6.41 6.77
N SER A 131 1.28 -5.57 7.75
CA SER A 131 1.87 -4.26 7.51
C SER A 131 3.18 -4.34 6.74
N LYS A 132 4.04 -5.32 7.06
CA LYS A 132 5.30 -5.55 6.35
C LYS A 132 5.09 -5.96 4.90
N LEU A 133 4.16 -6.90 4.64
CA LEU A 133 3.85 -7.37 3.29
C LEU A 133 3.17 -6.29 2.44
N LEU A 134 2.25 -5.53 3.04
CA LEU A 134 1.60 -4.42 2.36
C LEU A 134 2.58 -3.31 1.99
N ASN A 135 3.52 -2.97 2.88
CA ASN A 135 4.49 -1.91 2.59
C ASN A 135 5.41 -2.27 1.39
N ILE A 136 5.64 -3.56 1.13
CA ILE A 136 6.37 -4.03 -0.06
C ILE A 136 5.55 -3.79 -1.34
N SER A 137 4.25 -4.06 -1.28
CA SER A 137 3.38 -4.04 -2.47
C SER A 137 2.82 -2.65 -2.76
N HIS A 138 2.56 -1.86 -1.71
CA HIS A 138 1.90 -0.56 -1.77
C HIS A 138 2.53 0.42 -0.75
N PRO A 139 3.74 0.95 -1.02
CA PRO A 139 4.46 1.88 -0.13
C PRO A 139 3.79 3.27 0.05
N GLY A 140 2.48 3.38 -0.20
CA GLY A 140 1.73 4.63 -0.23
C GLY A 140 0.37 4.60 0.46
N ILE A 141 -0.15 3.45 0.87
CA ILE A 141 -1.44 3.37 1.56
C ILE A 141 -1.21 3.55 3.06
N PRO A 142 -1.72 4.64 3.68
CA PRO A 142 -1.71 4.75 5.13
C PRO A 142 -2.53 3.60 5.72
N LEU A 143 -1.89 2.79 6.55
CA LEU A 143 -2.58 1.78 7.33
C LEU A 143 -3.55 2.50 8.26
N LEU A 144 -4.86 2.34 8.03
CA LEU A 144 -5.86 2.80 8.97
C LEU A 144 -5.66 2.01 10.27
N GLN A 145 -5.09 2.66 11.27
CA GLN A 145 -5.04 2.16 12.64
C GLN A 145 -6.43 2.38 13.24
N ASN A 146 -7.14 1.29 13.50
CA ASN A 146 -8.32 1.28 14.36
C ASN A 146 -7.92 0.86 15.77
#